data_AF-A0A661CL88-F1
#
_entry.id   AF-A0A661CL88-F1
#
_cell.length_a   1.000
_cell.length_b   1.000
_cell.length_c   1.000
_cell.angle_alpha   90.00
_cell.angle_beta   90.00
_cell.angle_gamma   90.00
#
_symmetry.space_group_name_H-M   'P 1'
#
loop_
_entity.id
_entity.type
_entity.pdbx_description
1 polymer ?
#
loop_
_entity_poly.entity_id
_entity_poly.type
_entity_poly.pdbx_seq_one_letter_code
_entity_poly.pdbx_strand_id
1 'polypeptide(L)'
;MSDQTENQGTGSDLDSLKAQAADLGVKHHPAMGAEKLQKLIDKHLADEEPKPVHVQPTEIMTVSEITELQELRKMKLELDAKSKKAPVLTESQKRAAVIKKAGKLIRIRVTCMNPNKRDWEGEMYTVSNDLVKFAKYVPFNNDEGWHVPQMILNHMKERQCQVFFTSIDDRGNKTRKGKLVPELAIEIMSPLTVTELQELAQRQSMAKGEAA
;
A
#
# COMPACT_ATOMS: atom_id res chain seq x y z
N MET A 1 58.60 7.16 -57.96
CA MET A 1 57.33 7.87 -58.15
C MET A 1 56.90 8.38 -56.80
N SER A 2 56.78 9.70 -56.72
CA SER A 2 56.51 10.49 -55.54
C SER A 2 55.15 10.13 -54.92
N ASP A 3 55.07 10.14 -53.60
CA ASP A 3 53.87 10.61 -52.92
C ASP A 3 54.29 11.24 -51.59
N GLN A 4 54.54 12.54 -51.65
CA GLN A 4 54.39 13.44 -50.52
C GLN A 4 52.96 13.94 -50.56
N THR A 5 52.19 13.73 -49.50
CA THR A 5 51.04 14.58 -49.21
C THR A 5 51.26 15.23 -47.86
N GLU A 6 51.61 16.52 -47.93
CA GLU A 6 51.35 17.52 -46.91
C GLU A 6 49.88 17.46 -46.49
N ASN A 7 49.59 17.68 -45.20
CA ASN A 7 48.41 18.48 -44.86
C ASN A 7 48.61 19.20 -43.52
N GLN A 8 48.73 20.52 -43.62
CA GLN A 8 48.61 21.45 -42.49
C GLN A 8 47.12 21.60 -42.13
N GLY A 9 46.80 21.51 -40.84
CA GLY A 9 45.45 21.77 -40.32
C GLY A 9 45.49 22.72 -39.13
N THR A 10 44.83 23.86 -39.28
CA THR A 10 44.73 25.01 -38.38
C THR A 10 44.10 24.66 -37.04
N GLY A 11 44.64 25.20 -35.92
CA GLY A 11 44.10 24.99 -34.57
C GLY A 11 42.62 25.39 -34.39
N SER A 12 42.12 26.26 -35.27
CA SER A 12 40.71 26.69 -35.33
C SER A 12 39.73 25.56 -35.68
N ASP A 13 40.15 24.57 -36.47
CA ASP A 13 39.25 23.51 -36.96
C ASP A 13 39.00 22.45 -35.89
N LEU A 14 40.00 22.20 -35.04
CA LEU A 14 39.91 21.21 -33.97
C LEU A 14 38.94 21.65 -32.87
N ASP A 15 38.95 22.93 -32.51
CA ASP A 15 38.00 23.48 -31.52
C ASP A 15 36.56 23.50 -32.06
N SER A 16 36.38 23.74 -33.36
CA SER A 16 35.07 23.68 -34.02
C SER A 16 34.49 22.25 -34.02
N LEU A 17 35.34 21.24 -34.28
CA LEU A 17 34.94 19.82 -34.21
C LEU A 17 34.63 19.37 -32.78
N LYS A 18 35.33 19.90 -31.77
CA LYS A 18 35.03 19.61 -30.36
C LYS A 18 33.69 20.19 -29.92
N ALA A 19 33.35 21.39 -30.37
CA ALA A 19 32.04 21.99 -30.13
C ALA A 19 30.92 21.18 -30.79
N GLN A 20 31.11 20.76 -32.05
CA GLN A 20 30.14 19.93 -32.75
C GLN A 20 29.95 18.55 -32.09
N ALA A 21 31.03 17.93 -31.61
CA ALA A 21 30.93 16.69 -30.83
C ALA A 21 30.19 16.87 -29.51
N ALA A 22 30.37 18.02 -28.83
CA ALA A 22 29.68 18.32 -27.59
C ALA A 22 28.17 18.54 -27.80
N ASP A 23 27.78 19.25 -28.86
CA ASP A 23 26.37 19.46 -29.22
C ASP A 23 25.68 18.15 -29.61
N LEU A 24 26.40 17.25 -30.28
CA LEU A 24 25.92 15.90 -30.63
C LEU A 24 26.01 14.90 -29.45
N GLY A 25 26.45 15.33 -28.26
CA GLY A 25 26.54 14.47 -27.07
C GLY A 25 27.63 13.40 -27.13
N VAL A 26 28.57 13.51 -28.08
CA VAL A 26 29.63 12.54 -28.33
C VAL A 26 30.79 12.75 -27.36
N LYS A 27 30.97 11.81 -26.43
CA LYS A 27 32.07 11.82 -25.46
C LYS A 27 33.42 11.59 -26.15
N HIS A 28 34.34 12.55 -26.01
CA HIS A 28 35.68 12.46 -26.60
C HIS A 28 36.77 12.89 -25.59
N HIS A 29 37.98 12.35 -25.75
CA HIS A 29 39.14 12.67 -24.90
C HIS A 29 39.82 13.98 -25.37
N PRO A 30 40.22 14.90 -24.46
CA PRO A 30 40.66 16.26 -24.79
C PRO A 30 41.93 16.36 -25.65
N ALA A 31 42.74 15.30 -25.66
CA ALA A 31 43.99 15.20 -26.44
C ALA A 31 43.86 14.40 -27.76
N MET A 32 42.65 14.12 -28.25
CA MET A 32 42.47 13.46 -29.56
C MET A 32 42.69 14.44 -30.73
N GLY A 33 43.34 13.93 -31.79
CA GLY A 33 43.56 14.68 -33.03
C GLY A 33 42.30 14.78 -33.90
N ALA A 34 42.25 15.83 -34.74
CA ALA A 34 41.09 16.20 -35.55
C ALA A 34 40.53 15.05 -36.40
N GLU A 35 41.39 14.28 -37.08
CA GLU A 35 40.96 13.17 -37.95
C GLU A 35 40.21 12.06 -37.21
N LYS A 36 40.59 11.76 -35.97
CA LYS A 36 39.92 10.72 -35.16
C LYS A 36 38.60 11.23 -34.60
N LEU A 37 38.54 12.52 -34.24
CA LEU A 37 37.32 13.14 -33.73
C LEU A 37 36.26 13.22 -34.83
N GLN A 38 36.65 13.61 -36.05
CA GLN A 38 35.77 13.67 -37.21
C GLN A 38 35.20 12.29 -37.57
N LYS A 39 36.03 11.25 -37.64
CA LYS A 39 35.55 9.86 -37.88
C LYS A 39 34.59 9.35 -36.80
N LEU A 40 34.70 9.84 -35.57
CA LEU A 40 33.85 9.43 -34.46
C LEU A 40 32.51 10.17 -34.49
N ILE A 41 32.50 11.45 -34.88
CA ILE A 41 31.28 12.22 -35.15
C ILE A 41 30.55 11.63 -36.36
N ASP A 42 31.24 11.38 -37.47
CA ASP A 42 30.64 10.83 -38.69
C ASP A 42 30.06 9.44 -38.45
N LYS A 43 30.70 8.63 -37.60
CA LYS A 43 30.15 7.32 -37.20
C LYS A 43 28.90 7.46 -36.33
N HIS A 44 28.88 8.41 -35.40
CA HIS A 44 27.70 8.67 -34.57
C HIS A 44 26.55 9.26 -35.38
N LEU A 45 26.86 10.04 -36.43
CA LEU A 45 25.89 10.60 -37.35
C LEU A 45 25.37 9.52 -38.33
N ALA A 46 26.23 8.60 -38.78
CA ALA A 46 25.86 7.50 -39.66
C ALA A 46 25.07 6.37 -38.96
N ASP A 47 25.22 6.21 -37.64
CA ASP A 47 24.38 5.33 -36.83
C ASP A 47 22.97 5.95 -36.59
N GLU A 48 22.76 7.23 -36.94
CA GLU A 48 21.46 7.91 -37.02
C GLU A 48 21.00 8.17 -38.47
N GLU A 49 20.81 7.10 -39.25
CA GLU A 49 19.75 7.11 -40.28
C GLU A 49 18.83 5.88 -40.16
N PRO A 50 17.53 6.05 -40.47
CA PRO A 50 16.45 5.30 -39.86
C PRO A 50 16.32 3.90 -40.48
N LYS A 51 16.63 2.86 -39.71
CA LYS A 51 16.08 1.52 -39.99
C LYS A 51 14.61 1.50 -39.56
N PRO A 52 13.71 0.98 -40.42
CA PRO A 52 12.27 1.10 -40.24
C PRO A 52 11.86 0.40 -38.96
N VAL A 53 11.46 1.20 -37.97
CA VAL A 53 10.80 0.71 -36.77
C VAL A 53 9.45 0.19 -37.22
N HIS A 54 9.22 -1.12 -37.06
CA HIS A 54 7.89 -1.71 -37.14
C HIS A 54 7.08 -1.20 -35.93
N VAL A 55 6.53 0.00 -36.06
CA VAL A 55 5.58 0.56 -35.11
C VAL A 55 4.23 -0.11 -35.37
N GLN A 56 3.82 -0.98 -34.45
CA GLN A 56 2.40 -1.23 -34.28
C GLN A 56 1.72 0.11 -33.96
N PRO A 57 0.58 0.45 -34.59
CA PRO A 57 -0.03 1.75 -34.44
C PRO A 57 -0.47 1.92 -32.99
N THR A 58 0.26 2.75 -32.24
CA THR A 58 -0.15 3.17 -30.89
C THR A 58 -0.77 4.55 -31.04
N GLU A 59 -2.03 4.64 -30.65
CA GLU A 59 -2.96 5.73 -30.88
C GLU A 59 -2.39 7.09 -30.44
N ILE A 60 -2.58 8.09 -31.29
CA ILE A 60 -2.33 9.49 -30.98
C ILE A 60 -3.38 9.91 -29.95
N MET A 61 -2.98 10.06 -28.68
CA MET A 61 -3.87 10.56 -27.63
C MET A 61 -4.36 11.98 -27.97
N THR A 62 -5.65 12.20 -27.76
CA THR A 62 -6.35 13.42 -28.14
C THR A 62 -6.07 14.56 -27.16
N VAL A 63 -6.17 15.82 -27.61
CA VAL A 63 -5.87 17.02 -26.81
C VAL A 63 -6.72 17.11 -25.51
N SER A 64 -7.90 16.48 -25.51
CA SER A 64 -8.79 16.31 -24.35
C SER A 64 -8.17 15.46 -23.24
N GLU A 65 -7.54 14.34 -23.59
CA GLU A 65 -6.97 13.40 -22.61
C GLU A 65 -5.71 13.99 -21.93
N ILE A 66 -4.98 14.84 -22.66
CA ILE A 66 -3.83 15.58 -22.12
C ILE A 66 -4.29 16.60 -21.06
N THR A 67 -5.45 17.23 -21.27
CA THR A 67 -6.00 18.24 -20.36
C THR A 67 -6.50 17.61 -19.05
N GLU A 68 -7.18 16.45 -19.15
CA GLU A 68 -7.67 15.71 -17.98
C GLU A 68 -6.52 15.18 -17.10
N LEU A 69 -5.43 14.70 -17.72
CA LEU A 69 -4.23 14.28 -16.99
C LEU A 69 -3.53 15.46 -16.28
N GLN A 70 -3.59 16.65 -16.85
CA GLN A 70 -3.04 17.87 -16.22
C GLN A 70 -3.87 18.32 -15.02
N GLU A 71 -5.20 18.26 -15.10
CA GLU A 71 -6.11 18.58 -13.99
C GLU A 71 -5.98 17.60 -12.82
N LEU A 72 -5.91 16.29 -13.10
CA LEU A 72 -5.66 15.27 -12.08
C LEU A 72 -4.30 15.47 -11.38
N ARG A 73 -3.27 15.87 -12.14
CA ARG A 73 -1.94 16.17 -11.60
C ARG A 73 -1.95 17.42 -10.71
N LYS A 74 -2.71 18.45 -11.09
CA LYS A 74 -2.91 19.68 -10.32
C LYS A 74 -3.68 19.40 -9.02
N MET A 75 -4.76 18.62 -9.08
CA MET A 75 -5.50 18.16 -7.89
C MET A 75 -4.62 17.36 -6.93
N LYS A 76 -3.77 16.46 -7.45
CA LYS A 76 -2.83 15.68 -6.64
C LYS A 76 -1.81 16.59 -5.91
N LEU A 77 -1.28 17.59 -6.61
CA LEU A 77 -0.36 18.59 -6.04
C LEU A 77 -1.03 19.44 -4.96
N GLU A 78 -2.31 19.80 -5.11
CA GLU A 78 -3.07 20.53 -4.10
C GLU A 78 -3.36 19.68 -2.84
N LEU A 79 -3.67 18.39 -3.03
CA LEU A 79 -3.79 17.41 -1.94
C LEU A 79 -2.47 17.24 -1.17
N ASP A 80 -1.35 17.15 -1.88
CA ASP A 80 -0.01 17.02 -1.30
C ASP A 80 0.44 18.31 -0.58
N ALA A 81 0.07 19.49 -1.10
CA ALA A 81 0.33 20.77 -0.45
C ALA A 81 -0.47 20.95 0.85
N LYS A 82 -1.70 20.43 0.89
CA LYS A 82 -2.57 20.44 2.09
C LYS A 82 -2.08 19.48 3.18
N SER A 83 -1.40 18.39 2.78
CA SER A 83 -0.81 17.40 3.69
C SER A 83 0.40 17.94 4.48
N LYS A 84 1.18 18.88 3.91
CA LYS A 84 2.40 19.42 4.53
C LYS A 84 2.17 20.40 5.70
N LYS A 85 0.94 20.86 5.94
CA LYS A 85 0.53 21.58 7.16
C LYS A 85 -0.46 20.72 7.94
N ALA A 86 -0.02 19.58 8.45
CA ALA A 86 -0.78 18.89 9.49
C ALA A 86 -0.85 19.83 10.72
N PRO A 87 -2.05 20.23 11.19
CA PRO A 87 -2.15 20.97 12.43
C PRO A 87 -1.59 20.08 13.54
N VAL A 88 -0.62 20.59 14.31
CA VAL A 88 -0.08 19.88 15.47
C VAL A 88 -1.22 19.76 16.48
N LEU A 89 -1.86 18.58 16.53
CA LEU A 89 -2.95 18.31 17.48
C LEU A 89 -2.43 18.54 18.91
N THR A 90 -3.23 19.23 19.72
CA THR A 90 -2.96 19.37 21.15
C THR A 90 -3.00 18.01 21.85
N GLU A 91 -2.35 17.87 23.00
CA GLU A 91 -2.33 16.60 23.75
C GLU A 91 -3.75 16.09 24.08
N SER A 92 -4.67 17.00 24.41
CA SER A 92 -6.09 16.66 24.61
C SER A 92 -6.73 16.09 23.34
N GLN A 93 -6.48 16.71 22.18
CA GLN A 93 -6.98 16.21 20.89
C GLN A 93 -6.39 14.84 20.54
N LYS A 94 -5.11 14.59 20.86
CA LYS A 94 -4.49 13.27 20.69
C LYS A 94 -5.15 12.21 21.56
N ARG A 95 -5.37 12.49 22.84
CA ARG A 95 -6.07 11.56 23.76
C ARG A 95 -7.49 11.26 23.27
N ALA A 96 -8.25 12.28 22.90
CA ALA A 96 -9.58 12.12 22.35
C ALA A 96 -9.58 11.27 21.06
N ALA A 97 -8.58 11.43 20.19
CA ALA A 97 -8.42 10.62 18.99
C ALA A 97 -8.15 9.14 19.32
N VAL A 98 -7.31 8.86 20.33
CA VAL A 98 -7.06 7.48 20.79
C VAL A 98 -8.32 6.85 21.36
N ILE A 99 -9.06 7.58 22.19
CA ILE A 99 -10.34 7.12 22.76
C ILE A 99 -11.33 6.81 21.63
N LYS A 100 -11.48 7.72 20.67
CA LYS A 100 -12.38 7.55 19.52
C LYS A 100 -11.98 6.37 18.64
N LYS A 101 -10.67 6.18 18.41
CA LYS A 101 -10.15 5.05 17.62
C LYS A 101 -10.40 3.72 18.34
N ALA A 102 -10.13 3.66 19.65
CA ALA A 102 -10.32 2.46 20.45
C ALA A 102 -11.81 2.08 20.59
N GLY A 103 -12.68 3.09 20.72
CA GLY A 103 -14.13 2.94 20.84
C GLY A 103 -14.89 2.77 19.52
N LYS A 104 -14.22 2.77 18.37
CA LYS A 104 -14.87 2.56 17.06
C LYS A 104 -15.59 1.21 17.06
N LEU A 105 -16.90 1.22 16.88
CA LEU A 105 -17.72 0.01 16.82
C LEU A 105 -17.56 -0.65 15.45
N ILE A 106 -17.30 -1.95 15.47
CA ILE A 106 -17.16 -2.78 14.28
C ILE A 106 -18.08 -3.98 14.45
N ARG A 107 -18.87 -4.26 13.42
CA ARG A 107 -19.73 -5.43 13.35
C ARG A 107 -18.89 -6.64 12.96
N ILE A 108 -18.92 -7.68 13.79
CA ILE A 108 -18.16 -8.90 13.60
C ILE A 108 -19.03 -10.14 13.79
N ARG A 109 -18.71 -11.21 13.07
CA ARG A 109 -19.15 -12.56 13.37
C ARG A 109 -17.97 -13.35 13.90
N VAL A 110 -18.20 -14.15 14.95
CA VAL A 110 -17.14 -14.82 15.70
C VAL A 110 -17.46 -16.30 15.82
N THR A 111 -16.52 -17.16 15.44
CA THR A 111 -16.60 -18.61 15.66
C THR A 111 -15.48 -19.04 16.58
N CYS A 112 -15.81 -19.82 17.61
CA CYS A 112 -14.82 -20.34 18.55
C CYS A 112 -14.15 -21.60 17.97
N MET A 113 -12.82 -21.54 17.78
CA MET A 113 -12.01 -22.66 17.28
C MET A 113 -11.36 -23.46 18.42
N ASN A 114 -11.59 -23.07 19.67
CA ASN A 114 -11.04 -23.74 20.83
C ASN A 114 -11.83 -25.02 21.17
N PRO A 115 -11.22 -26.22 21.09
CA PRO A 115 -11.93 -27.46 21.39
C PRO A 115 -12.48 -27.52 22.81
N ASN A 116 -11.82 -26.84 23.76
CA ASN A 116 -12.22 -26.84 25.18
C ASN A 116 -13.40 -25.91 25.48
N LYS A 117 -13.76 -25.02 24.54
CA LYS A 117 -14.84 -24.04 24.69
C LYS A 117 -15.91 -24.19 23.61
N ARG A 118 -16.02 -25.39 23.01
CA ARG A 118 -16.95 -25.65 21.91
C ARG A 118 -18.41 -25.41 22.32
N ASP A 119 -18.75 -25.73 23.56
CA ASP A 119 -20.13 -25.66 24.05
C ASP A 119 -20.45 -24.29 24.68
N TRP A 120 -19.55 -23.31 24.56
CA TRP A 120 -19.78 -21.96 25.09
C TRP A 120 -20.56 -21.12 24.07
N GLU A 121 -21.58 -20.41 24.54
CA GLU A 121 -22.39 -19.52 23.71
C GLU A 121 -21.71 -18.17 23.43
N GLY A 122 -20.69 -17.83 24.21
CA GLY A 122 -19.94 -16.58 24.09
C GLY A 122 -18.95 -16.39 25.23
N GLU A 123 -18.22 -15.28 25.18
CA GLU A 123 -17.24 -14.94 26.21
C GLU A 123 -17.29 -13.44 26.53
N MET A 124 -17.07 -13.10 27.80
CA MET A 124 -16.96 -11.72 28.26
C MET A 124 -15.52 -11.24 28.08
N TYR A 125 -15.32 -10.22 27.25
CA TYR A 125 -14.01 -9.60 27.04
C TYR A 125 -13.93 -8.30 27.82
N THR A 126 -12.93 -8.20 28.70
CA THR A 126 -12.57 -6.96 29.39
C THR A 126 -11.16 -6.57 28.98
N VAL A 127 -11.04 -5.47 28.26
CA VAL A 127 -9.75 -4.95 27.78
C VAL A 127 -9.59 -3.52 28.26
N SER A 128 -8.46 -3.22 28.88
CA SER A 128 -8.16 -1.90 29.41
C SER A 128 -6.71 -1.49 29.13
N ASN A 129 -6.51 -0.20 28.93
CA ASN A 129 -5.23 0.47 29.03
C ASN A 129 -5.38 1.67 29.96
N ASP A 130 -4.31 2.46 30.10
CA ASP A 130 -4.29 3.65 30.96
C ASP A 130 -5.37 4.71 30.61
N LEU A 131 -5.78 4.79 29.34
CA LEU A 131 -6.74 5.81 28.88
C LEU A 131 -8.19 5.32 28.84
N VAL A 132 -8.41 4.06 28.48
CA VAL A 132 -9.75 3.50 28.20
C VAL A 132 -9.89 2.08 28.70
N LYS A 133 -11.10 1.75 29.17
CA LYS A 133 -11.52 0.40 29.54
C LYS A 133 -12.83 0.06 28.84
N PHE A 134 -12.85 -1.06 28.14
CA PHE A 134 -14.04 -1.61 27.50
C PHE A 134 -14.30 -3.03 28.00
N ALA A 135 -15.57 -3.30 28.32
CA ALA A 135 -16.03 -4.62 28.72
C ALA A 135 -17.27 -4.96 27.90
N LYS A 136 -17.26 -6.08 27.18
CA LYS A 136 -18.39 -6.49 26.32
C LYS A 136 -18.49 -8.01 26.25
N TYR A 137 -19.70 -8.53 26.40
CA TYR A 137 -20.01 -9.93 26.10
C TYR A 137 -20.10 -10.10 24.59
N VAL A 138 -19.42 -11.10 24.04
CA VAL A 138 -19.41 -11.39 22.61
C VAL A 138 -19.94 -12.81 22.41
N PRO A 139 -21.14 -12.96 21.81
CA PRO A 139 -21.69 -14.26 21.48
C PRO A 139 -20.91 -14.90 20.33
N PHE A 140 -20.77 -16.23 20.36
CA PHE A 140 -20.22 -17.03 19.29
C PHE A 140 -21.33 -17.50 18.33
N ASN A 141 -20.98 -17.69 17.06
CA ASN A 141 -21.85 -18.18 15.99
C ASN A 141 -23.17 -17.40 15.83
N ASN A 142 -23.14 -16.09 16.07
CA ASN A 142 -24.28 -15.21 15.78
C ASN A 142 -24.23 -14.73 14.32
N ASP A 143 -25.20 -15.16 13.52
CA ASP A 143 -25.30 -14.83 12.10
C ASP A 143 -25.64 -13.35 11.85
N GLU A 144 -26.40 -12.71 12.74
CA GLU A 144 -26.70 -11.27 12.64
C GLU A 144 -25.48 -10.39 12.90
N GLY A 145 -24.41 -10.97 13.45
CA GLY A 145 -23.19 -10.26 13.82
C GLY A 145 -23.36 -9.39 15.07
N TRP A 146 -22.23 -9.04 15.67
CA TRP A 146 -22.16 -8.34 16.95
C TRP A 146 -21.24 -7.14 16.87
N HIS A 147 -21.62 -6.03 17.51
CA HIS A 147 -20.81 -4.82 17.52
C HIS A 147 -19.85 -4.81 18.71
N VAL A 148 -18.55 -4.72 18.41
CA VAL A 148 -17.50 -4.61 19.43
C VAL A 148 -16.62 -3.38 19.19
N PRO A 149 -16.05 -2.78 20.25
CA PRO A 149 -15.00 -1.77 20.13
C PRO A 149 -13.75 -2.32 19.42
N GLN A 150 -13.08 -1.50 18.62
CA GLN A 150 -11.83 -1.83 17.94
C GLN A 150 -10.77 -2.40 18.89
N MET A 151 -10.68 -1.91 20.12
CA MET A 151 -9.72 -2.41 21.11
C MET A 151 -9.98 -3.88 21.48
N ILE A 152 -11.26 -4.26 21.64
CA ILE A 152 -11.66 -5.65 21.91
C ILE A 152 -11.37 -6.52 20.67
N LEU A 153 -11.67 -6.03 19.47
CA LEU A 153 -11.36 -6.74 18.23
C LEU A 153 -9.87 -7.06 18.10
N ASN A 154 -8.99 -6.10 18.43
CA ASN A 154 -7.55 -6.30 18.38
C ASN A 154 -7.13 -7.41 19.36
N HIS A 155 -7.62 -7.35 20.60
CA HIS A 155 -7.35 -8.38 21.60
C HIS A 155 -7.85 -9.77 21.16
N MET A 156 -9.06 -9.85 20.58
CA MET A 156 -9.61 -11.11 20.08
C MET A 156 -8.78 -11.72 18.93
N LYS A 157 -8.18 -10.89 18.07
CA LYS A 157 -7.30 -11.35 16.98
C LYS A 157 -5.96 -11.89 17.48
N GLU A 158 -5.48 -11.39 18.60
CA GLU A 158 -4.21 -11.81 19.21
C GLU A 158 -4.34 -13.12 20.00
N ARG A 159 -5.56 -13.52 20.37
CA ARG A 159 -5.80 -14.73 21.16
C ARG A 159 -5.53 -16.01 20.36
N GLN A 160 -4.81 -16.92 20.98
CA GLN A 160 -4.43 -18.23 20.42
C GLN A 160 -4.80 -19.35 21.38
N CYS A 161 -5.17 -20.52 20.84
CA CYS A 161 -5.34 -21.75 21.59
C CYS A 161 -4.33 -22.80 21.11
N GLN A 162 -3.92 -23.68 22.03
CA GLN A 162 -3.06 -24.81 21.69
C GLN A 162 -3.93 -25.98 21.24
N VAL A 163 -3.78 -26.38 19.98
CA VAL A 163 -4.42 -27.57 19.43
C VAL A 163 -3.38 -28.67 19.29
N PHE A 164 -3.72 -29.86 19.77
CA PHE A 164 -2.85 -31.03 19.64
C PHE A 164 -3.18 -31.80 18.38
N PHE A 165 -2.16 -32.14 17.60
CA PHE A 165 -2.27 -33.00 16.43
C PHE A 165 -1.26 -34.15 16.54
N THR A 166 -1.58 -35.28 15.90
CA THR A 166 -0.70 -36.45 15.89
C THR A 166 0.24 -36.34 14.70
N SER A 167 1.54 -36.17 14.96
CA SER A 167 2.60 -36.23 13.97
C SER A 167 3.10 -37.68 13.89
N ILE A 168 3.18 -38.22 12.68
CA ILE A 168 3.82 -39.51 12.43
C ILE A 168 5.27 -39.20 12.08
N ASP A 169 6.21 -39.84 12.77
CA ASP A 169 7.65 -39.74 12.50
C ASP A 169 8.05 -40.69 11.37
N ASP A 170 9.24 -40.51 10.78
CA ASP A 170 9.72 -41.34 9.65
C ASP A 170 9.80 -42.85 9.99
N ARG A 171 9.84 -43.18 11.28
CA ARG A 171 9.83 -44.55 11.82
C ARG A 171 8.42 -45.09 12.11
N GLY A 172 7.36 -44.36 11.75
CA GLY A 172 5.97 -44.74 11.99
C GLY A 172 5.44 -44.48 13.42
N ASN A 173 6.27 -43.91 14.30
CA ASN A 173 5.86 -43.60 15.67
C ASN A 173 4.93 -42.38 15.70
N LYS A 174 3.81 -42.50 16.41
CA LYS A 174 2.85 -41.40 16.62
C LYS A 174 3.28 -40.56 17.82
N THR A 175 3.57 -39.29 17.59
CA THR A 175 3.83 -38.31 18.64
C THR A 175 2.77 -37.21 18.63
N ARG A 176 2.21 -36.91 19.80
CA ARG A 176 1.25 -35.81 19.96
C ARG A 176 2.02 -34.50 20.09
N LYS A 177 1.89 -33.61 19.11
CA LYS A 177 2.52 -32.28 19.11
C LYS A 177 1.43 -31.21 19.27
N GLY A 178 1.75 -30.14 19.99
CA GLY A 178 0.87 -28.98 20.11
C GLY A 178 1.25 -27.91 19.10
N LYS A 179 0.25 -27.26 18.49
CA LYS A 179 0.42 -26.07 17.66
C LYS A 179 -0.46 -24.95 18.22
N LEU A 180 0.07 -23.73 18.24
CA LEU A 180 -0.72 -22.53 18.51
C LEU A 180 -1.47 -22.13 17.24
N VAL A 181 -2.78 -22.03 17.34
CA VAL A 181 -3.67 -21.52 16.30
C VAL A 181 -4.52 -20.40 16.87
N PRO A 182 -5.03 -19.47 16.05
CA PRO A 182 -5.98 -18.45 16.52
C PRO A 182 -7.16 -19.10 17.25
N GLU A 183 -7.52 -18.55 18.42
CA GLU A 183 -8.62 -19.11 19.23
C GLU A 183 -9.99 -18.87 18.56
N LEU A 184 -10.09 -17.78 17.80
CA LEU A 184 -11.33 -17.27 17.23
C LEU A 184 -11.15 -17.06 15.73
N ALA A 185 -12.13 -17.48 14.93
CA ALA A 185 -12.28 -17.04 13.56
C ALA A 185 -13.22 -15.82 13.55
N ILE A 186 -12.72 -14.68 13.06
CA ILE A 186 -13.43 -13.40 13.11
C ILE A 186 -13.65 -12.88 11.69
N GLU A 187 -14.92 -12.76 11.31
CA GLU A 187 -15.34 -12.17 10.04
C GLU A 187 -15.82 -10.74 10.30
N ILE A 188 -15.24 -9.77 9.59
CA ILE A 188 -15.64 -8.36 9.70
C ILE A 188 -16.77 -8.10 8.71
N MET A 189 -17.91 -7.64 9.22
CA MET A 189 -19.08 -7.33 8.42
C MET A 189 -19.20 -5.82 8.17
N SER A 190 -19.96 -5.48 7.13
CA SER A 190 -20.35 -4.09 6.87
C SER A 190 -21.16 -3.52 8.04
N PRO A 191 -20.99 -2.22 8.36
CA PRO A 191 -21.80 -1.55 9.37
C PRO A 191 -23.28 -1.53 8.96
N LEU A 192 -24.17 -1.37 9.94
CA LEU A 192 -25.61 -1.25 9.69
C LEU A 192 -25.91 -0.03 8.82
N THR A 193 -26.89 -0.20 7.93
CA THR A 193 -27.46 0.86 7.11
C THR A 193 -28.29 1.83 7.96
N VAL A 194 -28.59 3.01 7.43
CA VAL A 194 -29.36 4.05 8.16
C VAL A 194 -30.75 3.54 8.57
N THR A 195 -31.40 2.74 7.73
CA THR A 195 -32.72 2.15 8.01
C THR A 195 -32.64 1.12 9.14
N GLU A 196 -31.64 0.23 9.12
CA GLU A 196 -31.44 -0.77 10.18
C GLU A 196 -31.08 -0.11 11.52
N LEU A 197 -30.35 1.01 11.50
CA LEU A 197 -30.05 1.80 12.71
C LEU A 197 -31.31 2.41 13.33
N GLN A 198 -32.24 2.90 12.51
CA GLN A 198 -33.52 3.43 12.99
C GLN A 198 -34.38 2.33 13.61
N GLU A 199 -34.48 1.17 12.97
CA GLU A 199 -35.21 0.01 13.50
C GLU A 199 -34.59 -0.48 14.82
N LEU A 200 -33.26 -0.54 14.90
CA LEU A 200 -32.56 -0.90 16.13
C LEU A 200 -32.84 0.10 17.26
N ALA A 201 -32.83 1.41 16.96
CA ALA A 201 -33.15 2.44 17.93
C ALA A 201 -34.60 2.32 18.43
N GLN A 202 -35.54 2.05 17.53
CA GLN A 202 -36.95 1.82 17.88
C GLN A 202 -37.09 0.58 18.79
N ARG A 203 -36.45 -0.54 18.44
CA ARG A 203 -36.45 -1.76 19.27
C ARG A 203 -35.87 -1.51 20.66
N GLN A 204 -34.76 -0.78 20.75
CA GLN A 204 -34.14 -0.42 22.02
C GLN A 204 -35.02 0.51 22.87
N SER A 205 -35.74 1.45 22.26
CA SER A 205 -36.68 2.32 22.98
C SER A 205 -37.88 1.56 23.54
N MET A 206 -38.42 0.58 22.79
CA MET A 206 -39.54 -0.25 23.24
C MET A 206 -39.14 -1.14 24.42
N ALA A 207 -38.00 -1.84 24.31
CA ALA A 207 -37.50 -2.71 25.37
C ALA A 207 -37.17 -1.95 26.67
N LYS A 208 -36.69 -0.71 26.57
CA LYS A 208 -36.44 0.14 27.74
C LYS A 208 -37.74 0.65 28.39
N GLY A 209 -38.80 0.86 27.60
CA GLY A 209 -40.09 1.31 28.10
C GLY A 209 -40.92 0.22 28.80
N GLU A 210 -40.72 -1.04 28.43
CA GLU A 210 -41.40 -2.20 29.03
C GLU A 210 -40.75 -2.67 30.36
N ALA A 211 -39.49 -2.30 30.58
CA ALA A 211 -38.74 -2.62 31.80
C ALA A 211 -38.82 -1.53 32.90
N ALA A 212 -39.73 -0.56 32.76
CA ALA A 212 -39.96 0.55 33.69
C ALA A 212 -41.36 0.49 34.29
#